data_AF-A0A4Q2Z5L0-F1
#
_entry.id   AF-A0A4Q2Z5L0-F1
#
_cell.length_a   1.000
_cell.length_b   1.000
_cell.length_c   1.000
_cell.angle_alpha   90.00
_cell.angle_beta   90.00
_cell.angle_gamma   90.00
#
_symmetry.space_group_name_H-M   'P 1'
#
loop_
_entity.id
_entity.type
_entity.pdbx_description
1 polymer ?
#
loop_
_entity_poly.entity_id
_entity_poly.type
_entity_poly.pdbx_seq_one_letter_code
_entity_poly.pdbx_strand_id
1 'polypeptide(L)'
;MSKIRMMLPAFALLAACNPQSDAVAQSSAGRPFAVAQIADFDSPWAMTFLPDGRMLVTEKQGQLLLVAADGKTRSVVAGTPTVSSEGQGALMDVVLHPRFAENRLVYLSW
;
A
#
# COMPACT_ATOMS: atom_id res chain seq x y z
N MET A 1 -46.48 3.64 51.78
CA MET A 1 -45.78 4.39 50.71
C MET A 1 -44.52 3.63 50.33
N SER A 2 -44.27 3.56 49.03
CA SER A 2 -43.53 2.49 48.33
C SER A 2 -42.02 2.50 48.56
N LYS A 3 -41.43 1.31 48.43
CA LYS A 3 -40.01 0.95 48.64
C LYS A 3 -39.10 1.69 47.64
N ILE A 4 -38.06 2.37 48.13
CA ILE A 4 -37.00 2.96 47.30
C ILE A 4 -36.10 1.82 46.77
N ARG A 5 -36.09 1.72 45.44
CA ARG A 5 -35.29 0.78 44.66
C ARG A 5 -34.08 1.57 44.16
N MET A 6 -32.93 1.41 44.81
CA MET A 6 -31.68 2.03 44.37
C MET A 6 -30.72 0.91 43.95
N MET A 7 -30.73 0.61 42.64
CA MET A 7 -29.72 -0.24 42.01
C MET A 7 -28.43 0.58 41.92
N LEU A 8 -27.34 0.07 42.50
CA LEU A 8 -25.99 0.57 42.26
C LEU A 8 -25.53 0.13 40.87
N PRO A 9 -24.88 1.01 40.07
CA PRO A 9 -24.42 0.68 38.74
C PRO A 9 -23.13 -0.14 38.77
N ALA A 10 -22.98 -0.99 37.75
CA ALA A 10 -21.92 -1.95 37.56
C ALA A 10 -20.52 -1.32 37.49
N PHE A 11 -19.56 -2.02 38.09
CA PHE A 11 -18.13 -1.75 38.09
C PHE A 11 -17.53 -1.97 36.69
N ALA A 12 -16.52 -1.18 36.37
CA ALA A 12 -15.93 -0.94 35.06
C ALA A 12 -14.84 -1.95 34.61
N LEU A 13 -14.25 -1.65 33.43
CA LEU A 13 -13.05 -2.20 32.76
C LEU A 13 -13.30 -3.41 31.83
N LEU A 14 -12.81 -3.49 30.58
CA LEU A 14 -11.74 -2.83 29.84
C LEU A 14 -12.03 -2.85 28.33
N ALA A 15 -11.50 -1.85 27.63
CA ALA A 15 -11.46 -1.79 26.17
C ALA A 15 -10.72 -2.99 25.56
N ALA A 16 -11.31 -3.60 24.54
CA ALA A 16 -10.59 -4.37 23.54
C ALA A 16 -10.72 -3.66 22.19
N CYS A 17 -9.91 -2.62 21.98
CA CYS A 17 -9.58 -2.22 20.61
C CYS A 17 -8.68 -3.33 20.06
N ASN A 18 -9.19 -4.12 19.11
CA ASN A 18 -8.33 -4.99 18.32
C ASN A 18 -8.31 -4.50 16.87
N PRO A 19 -7.42 -3.58 16.47
CA PRO A 19 -7.13 -3.35 15.07
C PRO A 19 -6.01 -4.32 14.66
N GLN A 20 -6.26 -5.62 14.79
CA GLN A 20 -5.41 -6.60 14.10
C GLN A 20 -5.93 -6.66 12.67
N SER A 21 -5.40 -5.79 11.82
CA SER A 21 -5.31 -6.10 10.40
C SER A 21 -4.40 -7.32 10.27
N ASP A 22 -5.00 -8.49 10.44
CA ASP A 22 -4.40 -9.75 10.03
C ASP A 22 -4.37 -9.71 8.49
N ALA A 23 -3.29 -9.15 7.94
CA ALA A 23 -2.89 -9.46 6.58
C ALA A 23 -2.81 -10.98 6.51
N VAL A 24 -3.79 -11.59 5.84
CA VAL A 24 -3.93 -13.05 5.78
C VAL A 24 -2.69 -13.58 5.07
N ALA A 25 -1.72 -14.06 5.85
CA ALA A 25 -0.59 -14.80 5.33
C ALA A 25 -1.15 -16.04 4.64
N GLN A 26 -1.20 -16.02 3.31
CA GLN A 26 -1.58 -17.20 2.53
C GLN A 26 -0.60 -18.33 2.88
N SER A 27 -1.16 -19.45 3.36
CA SER A 27 -0.42 -20.64 3.77
C SER A 27 0.70 -20.98 2.77
N SER A 28 1.94 -20.96 3.27
CA SER A 28 3.17 -21.31 2.56
C SER A 28 3.34 -22.82 2.37
N ALA A 29 2.29 -23.63 2.58
CA ALA A 29 2.40 -25.09 2.61
C ALA A 29 3.01 -25.63 1.29
N GLY A 30 4.28 -26.04 1.36
CA GLY A 30 5.05 -26.61 0.25
C GLY A 30 5.96 -25.65 -0.51
N ARG A 31 6.04 -24.36 -0.18
CA ARG A 31 6.96 -23.41 -0.83
C ARG A 31 8.26 -23.25 -0.02
N PRO A 32 9.44 -23.15 -0.67
CA PRO A 32 10.71 -22.88 0.03
C PRO A 32 10.87 -21.39 0.44
N PHE A 33 9.77 -20.62 0.50
CA PHE A 33 9.75 -19.20 0.85
C PHE A 33 8.41 -18.81 1.50
N ALA A 34 8.44 -17.75 2.30
CA ALA A 34 7.25 -17.13 2.86
C ALA A 34 6.65 -16.10 1.88
N VAL A 35 5.33 -15.96 1.91
CA VAL A 35 4.61 -14.91 1.17
C VAL A 35 3.92 -14.02 2.18
N ALA A 36 4.14 -12.71 2.06
CA ALA A 36 3.45 -11.69 2.84
C ALA A 36 2.87 -10.66 1.88
N GLN A 37 1.59 -10.34 2.05
CA GLN A 37 0.97 -9.25 1.32
C GLN A 37 1.38 -7.92 1.96
N ILE A 38 1.96 -7.02 1.16
CA ILE A 38 2.40 -5.69 1.61
C ILE A 38 1.36 -4.62 1.23
N ALA A 39 0.85 -4.68 0.00
CA ALA A 39 -0.13 -3.74 -0.55
C ALA A 39 -0.95 -4.39 -1.67
N ASP A 40 -2.02 -3.72 -2.07
CA ASP A 40 -2.86 -3.99 -3.24
C ASP A 40 -2.84 -2.79 -4.19
N PHE A 41 -3.13 -2.99 -5.48
CA PHE A 41 -3.02 -1.97 -6.53
C PHE A 41 -4.05 -2.18 -7.63
N ASP A 42 -4.36 -1.11 -8.38
CA ASP A 42 -5.28 -1.14 -9.51
C ASP A 42 -4.52 -1.43 -10.81
N SER A 43 -4.39 -2.72 -11.16
CA SER A 43 -3.67 -3.19 -12.35
C SER A 43 -2.22 -2.65 -12.44
N PRO A 44 -1.36 -2.99 -11.46
CA PRO A 44 0.02 -2.53 -11.46
C PRO A 44 0.81 -3.12 -12.63
N TRP A 45 1.78 -2.39 -13.15
CA TRP A 45 2.65 -2.82 -14.26
C TRP A 45 4.08 -3.08 -13.82
N ALA A 46 4.74 -2.07 -13.26
CA ALA A 46 6.13 -2.14 -12.81
C ALA A 46 6.31 -1.43 -11.46
N MET A 47 7.43 -1.70 -10.80
CA MET A 47 7.81 -0.99 -9.58
C MET A 47 9.33 -0.91 -9.41
N THR A 48 9.77 0.10 -8.66
CA THR A 48 11.18 0.25 -8.25
C THR A 48 11.29 0.82 -6.84
N PHE A 49 12.33 0.42 -6.10
CA PHE A 49 12.60 0.92 -4.76
C PHE A 49 13.42 2.22 -4.81
N LEU A 50 13.05 3.18 -3.97
CA LEU A 50 13.84 4.37 -3.70
C LEU A 50 14.91 4.07 -2.64
N PRO A 51 16.01 4.86 -2.57
CA PRO A 51 17.06 4.66 -1.57
C PRO A 51 16.59 4.76 -0.10
N ASP A 52 15.44 5.38 0.15
CA ASP A 52 14.83 5.52 1.48
C ASP A 52 13.79 4.41 1.80
N GLY A 53 13.72 3.37 0.97
CA GLY A 53 12.84 2.21 1.16
C GLY A 53 11.41 2.40 0.67
N ARG A 54 11.04 3.60 0.22
CA ARG A 54 9.76 3.80 -0.49
C ARG A 54 9.78 3.13 -1.86
N MET A 55 8.61 2.99 -2.47
CA MET A 55 8.44 2.40 -3.79
C MET A 55 7.79 3.39 -4.74
N LEU A 56 8.20 3.36 -6.01
CA LEU A 56 7.43 3.87 -7.12
C LEU A 56 6.72 2.68 -7.79
N VAL A 57 5.42 2.80 -8.06
CA VAL A 57 4.60 1.76 -8.69
C VAL A 57 3.83 2.39 -9.85
N THR A 58 3.93 1.82 -11.03
CA THR A 58 3.12 2.24 -12.19
C THR A 58 1.84 1.41 -12.26
N GLU A 59 0.73 2.08 -12.59
CA GLU A 59 -0.56 1.44 -12.82
C GLU A 59 -1.01 1.66 -14.26
N LYS A 60 -1.77 0.68 -14.77
CA LYS A 60 -2.22 0.64 -16.17
C LYS A 60 -2.88 1.93 -16.65
N GLN A 61 -3.62 2.62 -15.78
CA GLN A 61 -4.38 3.82 -16.13
C GLN A 61 -3.54 5.12 -16.18
N GLY A 62 -2.21 5.04 -16.13
CA GLY A 62 -1.35 6.23 -16.26
C GLY A 62 -0.84 6.79 -14.93
N GLN A 63 -1.13 6.12 -13.80
CA GLN A 63 -0.75 6.61 -12.48
C GLN A 63 0.63 6.10 -12.09
N LEU A 64 1.46 7.00 -11.56
CA LEU A 64 2.66 6.65 -10.82
C LEU A 64 2.38 6.89 -9.33
N LEU A 65 2.42 5.84 -8.53
CA LEU A 65 2.21 5.90 -7.10
C LEU A 65 3.55 5.95 -6.37
N LEU A 66 3.68 6.85 -5.41
CA LEU A 66 4.73 6.82 -4.39
C LEU A 66 4.16 6.15 -3.14
N VAL A 67 4.74 5.01 -2.75
CA VAL A 67 4.24 4.13 -1.69
C VAL A 67 5.28 4.03 -0.57
N ALA A 68 4.82 4.08 0.68
CA ALA A 68 5.66 3.87 1.85
C ALA A 68 6.20 2.42 1.91
N ALA A 69 7.31 2.21 2.61
CA ALA A 69 7.96 0.90 2.72
C ALA A 69 7.05 -0.19 3.31
N ASP A 70 6.08 0.19 4.14
CA ASP A 70 5.10 -0.70 4.75
C ASP A 70 3.86 -0.95 3.88
N GLY A 71 3.78 -0.34 2.70
CA GLY A 71 2.64 -0.45 1.78
C GLY A 71 1.39 0.33 2.19
N LYS A 72 1.35 0.96 3.38
CA LYS A 72 0.10 1.50 3.95
C LYS A 72 -0.27 2.87 3.42
N THR A 73 0.73 3.75 3.26
CA THR A 73 0.53 5.11 2.77
C THR A 73 0.99 5.22 1.33
N ARG A 74 0.15 5.78 0.46
CA ARG A 74 0.47 6.06 -0.94
C ARG A 74 -0.05 7.42 -1.38
N SER A 75 0.61 7.99 -2.38
CA SER A 75 0.19 9.24 -3.04
C SER A 75 0.44 9.14 -4.54
N VAL A 76 -0.38 9.81 -5.34
CA VAL A 76 -0.19 9.90 -6.79
C VAL A 76 0.86 10.97 -7.08
N VAL A 77 1.88 10.59 -7.85
CA VAL A 77 2.87 11.52 -8.39
C VAL A 77 2.24 12.27 -9.56
N ALA A 78 2.24 13.60 -9.49
CA ALA A 78 1.72 14.44 -10.55
C ALA A 78 2.67 14.53 -11.76
N GLY A 79 2.13 14.88 -12.92
CA GLY A 79 2.93 15.14 -14.13
C GLY A 79 3.37 13.89 -14.89
N THR A 80 2.71 12.75 -14.69
CA THR A 80 2.88 11.58 -15.55
C THR A 80 2.32 11.84 -16.95
N PRO A 81 2.86 11.18 -17.99
CA PRO A 81 2.31 11.29 -19.34
C PRO A 81 0.89 10.71 -19.41
N THR A 82 0.07 11.25 -20.32
CA THR A 82 -1.19 10.59 -20.71
C THR A 82 -0.86 9.31 -21.48
N VAL A 83 -1.54 8.21 -21.14
CA VAL A 83 -1.31 6.89 -21.73
C VAL A 83 -2.55 6.41 -22.49
N SER A 84 -2.35 5.56 -23.50
CA SER A 84 -3.42 4.72 -24.05
C SER A 84 -3.41 3.41 -23.29
N SER A 85 -4.48 3.08 -22.56
CA SER A 85 -4.54 1.89 -21.71
C SER A 85 -5.31 0.71 -22.31
N GLU A 86 -5.61 0.77 -23.61
CA GLU A 86 -6.28 -0.32 -24.33
C GLU A 86 -5.34 -1.52 -24.54
N GLY A 87 -5.87 -2.74 -24.39
CA GLY A 87 -5.09 -3.96 -24.63
C GLY A 87 -3.84 -4.04 -23.75
N GLN A 88 -2.66 -3.97 -24.38
CA GLN A 88 -1.34 -3.99 -23.74
C GLN A 88 -0.75 -2.59 -23.50
N GLY A 89 -1.52 -1.52 -23.71
CA GLY A 89 -1.10 -0.16 -23.37
C GLY A 89 -1.23 0.12 -21.86
N ALA A 90 -0.35 0.97 -21.33
CA ALA A 90 -0.30 1.37 -19.91
C ALA A 90 0.75 2.47 -19.65
N LEU A 91 0.83 2.96 -18.41
CA LEU A 91 2.11 3.42 -17.90
C LEU A 91 2.93 2.18 -17.53
N MET A 92 3.97 1.90 -18.31
CA MET A 92 4.72 0.66 -18.29
C MET A 92 5.86 0.73 -17.26
N ASP A 93 7.12 0.69 -17.71
CA ASP A 93 8.27 0.51 -16.82
C ASP A 93 8.63 1.79 -16.06
N VAL A 94 9.27 1.64 -14.89
CA VAL A 94 9.82 2.74 -14.09
C VAL A 94 11.19 2.35 -13.55
N VAL A 95 12.21 3.15 -13.89
CA VAL A 95 13.58 2.91 -13.44
C VAL A 95 14.22 4.20 -12.94
N LEU A 96 14.97 4.11 -11.85
CA LEU A 96 15.73 5.23 -11.32
C LEU A 96 16.97 5.52 -12.18
N HIS A 97 17.31 6.79 -12.35
CA HIS A 97 18.63 7.15 -12.88
C HIS A 97 19.73 6.57 -11.97
N PRO A 98 20.88 6.12 -12.50
CA PRO A 98 22.02 5.62 -11.69
C PRO A 98 22.57 6.60 -10.62
N ARG A 99 22.13 7.86 -10.66
CA ARG A 99 22.51 8.95 -9.75
C ARG A 99 21.28 9.60 -9.12
N PHE A 100 20.20 8.83 -8.93
CA PHE A 100 18.92 9.31 -8.41
C PHE A 100 19.06 10.06 -7.07
N ALA A 101 19.99 9.65 -6.21
CA ALA A 101 20.28 10.34 -4.96
C ALA A 101 20.73 11.80 -5.17
N GLU A 102 21.33 12.12 -6.32
CA GLU A 102 21.80 13.46 -6.68
C GLU A 102 20.79 14.22 -7.54
N ASN A 103 20.18 13.55 -8.52
CA ASN A 103 19.42 14.22 -9.58
C ASN A 103 17.91 13.98 -9.56
N ARG A 104 17.44 13.03 -8.74
CA ARG A 104 16.02 12.67 -8.59
C ARG A 104 15.32 12.32 -9.91
N LEU A 105 16.06 11.86 -10.93
CA LEU A 105 15.53 11.51 -12.24
C LEU A 105 15.00 10.08 -12.28
N VAL A 106 13.82 9.91 -12.86
CA VAL A 106 13.21 8.62 -13.15
C VAL A 106 12.92 8.51 -14.65
N TYR A 107 13.03 7.31 -15.19
CA TYR A 107 12.69 6.98 -16.56
C TYR A 107 11.39 6.19 -16.58
N LEU A 108 10.52 6.52 -17.53
CA LEU A 108 9.23 5.87 -17.74
C LEU A 108 9.12 5.40 -19.19
N SER A 109 8.40 4.31 -19.43
CA SER A 109 7.87 3.94 -20.75
C SER A 109 6.34 3.88 -20.69
N TRP A 110 5.65 4.19 -21.79
CA TRP A 110 4.19 4.24 -21.85
C TRP A 110 3.66 4.15 -23.30
#